data_AF-A0A392VFM3-F1
#
_entry.id   AF-A0A392VFM3-F1
#
_cell.length_a   1.000
_cell.length_b   1.000
_cell.length_c   1.000
_cell.angle_alpha   90.00
_cell.angle_beta   90.00
_cell.angle_gamma   90.00
#
_symmetry.space_group_name_H-M   'P 1'
#
loop_
_entity.id
_entity.type
_entity.pdbx_description
1 polymer ?
#
loop_
_entity_poly.entity_id
_entity_poly.type
_entity_poly.pdbx_seq_one_letter_code
_entity_poly.pdbx_strand_id
1 'polypeptide(L)' 'MIGDCNISWVEEFCANALGYALDDYTSTVRGKAVSYAPDVIDAVFGFRR' A
#
# COMPACT_ATOMS: atom_id res chain seq x y z
N MET A 1 -13.46 11.09 12.40
CA MET A 1 -14.02 10.32 11.27
C MET A 1 -12.87 10.00 10.32
N ILE A 2 -12.86 8.81 9.73
CA ILE A 2 -11.80 8.22 8.86
C ILE A 2 -11.46 9.06 7.59
N GLY A 3 -12.07 10.24 7.41
CA GLY A 3 -11.89 11.11 6.24
C GLY A 3 -10.61 11.96 6.25
N ASP A 4 -10.19 12.51 7.38
CA ASP A 4 -8.94 13.29 7.50
C ASP A 4 -7.78 12.47 8.08
N CYS A 5 -8.11 11.34 8.71
CA CYS A 5 -7.13 10.39 9.17
C CYS A 5 -6.61 9.60 7.96
N ASN A 6 -5.44 10.00 7.45
CA ASN A 6 -4.52 9.15 6.69
C ASN A 6 -4.54 9.20 5.15
N ILE A 7 -5.23 10.14 4.49
CA ILE A 7 -5.15 10.27 3.01
C ILE A 7 -3.70 10.57 2.57
N SER A 8 -3.02 11.51 3.23
CA SER A 8 -1.60 11.82 2.94
C SER A 8 -0.66 10.61 3.09
N TRP A 9 -1.01 9.65 3.93
CA TRP A 9 -0.24 8.42 4.09
C TRP A 9 -0.49 7.44 2.94
N VAL A 10 -1.73 7.34 2.46
CA VAL A 10 -2.08 6.53 1.28
C VAL A 10 -1.47 7.12 0.02
N GLU A 11 -1.49 8.45 -0.12
CA GLU A 11 -0.86 9.16 -1.25
C GLU A 11 0.66 8.93 -1.28
N GLU A 12 1.34 9.10 -0.14
CA GLU A 12 2.78 8.84 -0.02
C GLU A 12 3.12 7.37 -0.31
N PHE A 13 2.33 6.43 0.22
CA PHE A 13 2.49 5.01 -0.07
C PHE A 13 2.37 4.72 -1.57
N CYS A 14 1.35 5.26 -2.23
CA CYS A 14 1.09 5.05 -3.65
C CYS A 14 2.20 5.66 -4.51
N ALA A 15 2.61 6.90 -4.21
CA ALA A 15 3.73 7.56 -4.91
C ALA A 15 5.04 6.78 -4.77
N ASN A 16 5.31 6.23 -3.58
CA ASN A 16 6.52 5.46 -3.31
C ASN A 16 6.47 4.10 -4.00
N ALA A 17 5.32 3.41 -4.02
CA ALA A 17 5.19 2.10 -4.66
C ALA A 17 5.35 2.14 -6.20
N LEU A 18 4.99 3.24 -6.85
CA LEU A 18 5.07 3.40 -8.31
C LEU A 18 6.51 3.41 -8.87
N GLY A 19 7.52 3.52 -8.01
CA GLY A 19 8.95 3.50 -8.39
C GLY A 19 9.70 2.20 -8.07
N TYR A 20 9.08 1.24 -7.39
CA TYR A 20 9.70 -0.04 -7.02
C TYR A 20 9.42 -1.13 -8.05
N ALA A 21 10.30 -2.14 -8.11
CA ALA A 21 10.08 -3.32 -8.94
C ALA A 21 8.75 -4.00 -8.54
N LEU A 22 8.05 -4.58 -9.52
CA LEU A 22 6.73 -5.21 -9.34
C LEU A 22 6.68 -6.25 -8.19
N ASP A 23 7.83 -6.82 -7.85
CA ASP A 23 8.00 -7.87 -6.84
C ASP A 23 8.44 -7.35 -5.45
N ASP A 24 8.85 -6.09 -5.34
CA ASP A 24 9.25 -5.49 -4.07
C ASP A 24 8.01 -4.93 -3.39
N TYR A 25 7.18 -5.82 -2.83
CA TYR A 25 5.93 -5.49 -2.13
C TYR A 25 6.18 -4.79 -0.77
N THR A 26 7.20 -3.93 -0.71
CA THR A 26 7.64 -3.19 0.45
C THR A 26 7.86 -1.74 0.04
N SER A 27 7.20 -0.81 0.73
CA SER A 27 7.36 0.63 0.55
C SER A 27 7.75 1.28 1.86
N THR A 28 8.43 2.42 1.82
CA THR A 28 8.75 3.18 3.04
C THR A 28 7.83 4.38 3.14
N VAL A 29 7.05 4.47 4.21
CA VAL A 29 6.12 5.58 4.47
C VAL A 29 6.51 6.23 5.80
N ARG A 30 6.86 7.52 5.78
CA ARG A 30 7.35 8.30 6.93
C ARG A 30 8.49 7.61 7.69
N GLY A 31 9.41 7.01 6.95
CA GLY A 31 10.55 6.27 7.51
C GLY A 31 10.21 4.89 8.09
N LYS A 32 8.99 4.38 7.89
CA LYS A 32 8.60 3.02 8.27
C LYS A 32 8.44 2.14 7.04
N ALA A 33 9.05 0.96 7.07
CA ALA A 33 8.78 -0.07 6.07
C ALA A 33 7.34 -0.59 6.23
N VAL A 34 6.62 -0.61 5.12
CA VAL A 34 5.26 -1.11 4.97
C VAL A 34 5.31 -2.16 3.89
N SER A 35 5.16 -3.42 4.30
CA SER A 35 5.03 -4.54 3.39
C SER A 35 3.57 -4.91 3.19
N TYR A 36 3.23 -5.33 1.99
CA TYR A 36 1.91 -5.82 1.65
C TYR A 36 2.03 -7.13 0.87
N ALA A 37 0.97 -7.92 0.88
CA ALA A 37 0.92 -9.22 0.21
C ALA A 37 -0.27 -9.17 -0.77
N PRO A 38 -0.04 -9.22 -2.10
CA PRO A 38 -1.12 -9.16 -3.07
C PRO A 38 -2.17 -10.23 -2.86
N ASP A 39 -1.77 -11.45 -2.48
CA ASP A 39 -2.69 -12.55 -2.19
C ASP A 39 -3.62 -12.25 -1.01
N VAL A 40 -3.12 -11.57 0.02
CA VAL A 40 -3.92 -11.14 1.18
C VAL A 40 -4.90 -10.04 0.76
N ILE A 41 -4.45 -9.06 -0.03
CA ILE A 41 -5.33 -7.99 -0.55
C ILE A 41 -6.42 -8.58 -1.43
N ASP A 42 -6.04 -9.47 -2.34
CA ASP A 42 -6.98 -10.14 -3.24
C ASP A 42 -8.02 -10.95 -2.47
N ALA A 43 -7.63 -11.67 -1.40
CA ALA A 43 -8.54 -12.42 -0.55
C ALA A 43 -9.49 -11.54 0.27
N VAL A 44 -9.01 -10.41 0.77
CA VAL A 44 -9.81 -9.47 1.60
C VAL A 44 -10.81 -8.68 0.75
N PHE A 45 -10.40 -8.23 -0.44
CA PHE A 45 -11.21 -7.35 -1.28
C PHE A 45 -11.92 -8.08 -2.44
N GLY A 46 -11.58 -9.34 -2.70
CA GLY A 46 -12.26 -10.16 -3.71
C GLY A 46 -11.98 -9.72 -5.15
N PHE A 47 -10.82 -9.12 -5.43
CA PHE A 47 -10.44 -8.68 -6.77
C PHE A 47 -10.30 -9.84 -7.77
N ARG A 48 -9.97 -11.03 -7.28
CA ARG A 48 -9.95 -12.27 -8.08
C ARG A 48 -11.27 -13.02 -7.86
N ARG A 49 -12.13 -13.03 -8.88
CA ARG A 49 -13.30 -13.92 -9.00
C ARG A 49 -13.09 -14.90 -10.15
#